data_AF-A0A7X8E7Y1-F1
#
_entry.id   AF-A0A7X8E7Y1-F1
#
_cell.length_a   1.000
_cell.length_b   1.000
_cell.length_c   1.000
_cell.angle_alpha   90.00
_cell.angle_beta   90.00
_cell.angle_gamma   90.00
#
_symmetry.space_group_name_H-M   'P 1'
#
loop_
_entity.id
_entity.type
_entity.pdbx_description
1 polymer ?
#
loop_
_entity_poly.entity_id
_entity_poly.type
_entity_poly.pdbx_seq_one_letter_code
_entity_poly.pdbx_strand_id
1 'polypeptide(L)'
;MKNNFENLLSSLFSFFILIAILGGGIIFLLFLVALLLGGETGANLAISTSTTIMPYFIKSATIAVLAGLVSMYARGMHTLTLQGSSKKDQ
;
A
#
# COMPACT_ATOMS: atom_id res chain seq x y z
N MET A 1 -20.57 -13.53 -11.83
CA MET A 1 -20.40 -12.77 -10.56
C MET A 1 -18.93 -12.59 -10.17
N LYS A 2 -18.04 -13.58 -10.42
CA LYS A 2 -16.59 -13.52 -10.14
C LYS A 2 -15.88 -12.26 -10.69
N ASN A 3 -16.17 -11.87 -11.94
CA ASN A 3 -15.54 -10.71 -12.60
C ASN A 3 -15.83 -9.37 -11.91
N ASN A 4 -17.02 -9.20 -11.32
CA ASN A 4 -17.38 -7.95 -10.64
C ASN A 4 -16.64 -7.81 -9.31
N PHE A 5 -16.41 -8.92 -8.61
CA PHE A 5 -15.66 -8.93 -7.35
C PHE A 5 -14.18 -8.65 -7.59
N GLU A 6 -13.61 -9.18 -8.67
CA GLU A 6 -12.22 -8.91 -9.07
C GLU A 6 -11.99 -7.44 -9.45
N ASN A 7 -12.90 -6.86 -10.23
CA ASN A 7 -12.83 -5.45 -10.59
C ASN A 7 -12.95 -4.53 -9.36
N LEU A 8 -13.84 -4.87 -8.43
CA LEU A 8 -13.95 -4.16 -7.15
C LEU A 8 -12.67 -4.26 -6.34
N LEU A 9 -12.08 -5.46 -6.20
CA LEU A 9 -10.90 -5.68 -5.38
C LEU A 9 -9.65 -4.99 -5.97
N SER A 10 -9.52 -5.02 -7.31
CA SER A 10 -8.47 -4.28 -8.02
C SER A 10 -8.65 -2.77 -7.89
N SER A 11 -9.87 -2.26 -8.05
CA SER A 11 -10.15 -0.82 -7.89
C SER A 11 -9.91 -0.35 -6.47
N LEU A 12 -10.30 -1.17 -5.47
CA LEU A 12 -10.08 -0.90 -4.06
C LEU A 12 -8.57 -0.85 -3.75
N PHE A 13 -7.81 -1.84 -4.23
CA PHE A 13 -6.36 -1.87 -4.09
C PHE A 13 -5.71 -0.61 -4.67
N SER A 14 -6.01 -0.27 -5.93
CA SER A 14 -5.45 0.92 -6.58
C SER A 14 -5.81 2.21 -5.84
N PHE A 15 -7.04 2.33 -5.34
CA PHE A 15 -7.49 3.50 -4.58
C PHE A 15 -6.73 3.67 -3.27
N PHE A 16 -6.59 2.60 -2.48
CA PHE A 16 -5.84 2.69 -1.23
C PHE A 16 -4.33 2.88 -1.42
N ILE A 17 -3.74 2.30 -2.48
CA ILE A 17 -2.34 2.56 -2.83
C ILE A 17 -2.14 4.03 -3.19
N LEU A 18 -3.06 4.63 -3.95
CA LEU A 18 -3.02 6.06 -4.27
C LEU A 18 -3.04 6.91 -2.99
N ILE A 19 -3.94 6.59 -2.05
CA ILE A 19 -4.01 7.26 -0.74
C ILE A 19 -2.71 7.08 0.04
N ALA A 20 -2.12 5.89 0.02
CA ALA A 20 -0.86 5.62 0.72
C ALA A 20 0.29 6.47 0.17
N ILE A 21 0.39 6.60 -1.16
CA ILE A 21 1.41 7.43 -1.82
C ILE A 21 1.22 8.92 -1.46
N LEU A 22 -0.02 9.41 -1.56
CA LEU A 22 -0.34 10.79 -1.17
C LEU A 22 -0.07 11.04 0.32
N GLY A 23 -0.41 10.07 1.17
CA GLY A 23 -0.12 10.08 2.60
C GLY A 23 1.38 10.17 2.90
N GLY A 24 2.20 9.43 2.16
CA GLY A 24 3.67 9.54 2.24
C GLY A 24 4.16 10.96 1.93
N GLY A 25 3.59 11.60 0.90
CA GLY A 25 3.89 12.99 0.57
C GLY A 25 3.50 13.98 1.68
N ILE A 26 2.33 13.80 2.30
CA ILE A 26 1.89 14.63 3.44
C ILE A 26 2.83 14.46 4.63
N ILE A 27 3.21 13.22 4.95
CA ILE A 27 4.15 12.91 6.04
C ILE A 27 5.50 13.60 5.79
N PHE A 28 6.00 13.54 4.55
CA PHE A 28 7.24 14.23 4.17
C PHE A 28 7.15 15.74 4.41
N LEU A 29 6.05 16.39 3.99
CA LEU A 29 5.84 17.83 4.23
C LEU A 29 5.78 18.16 5.73
N LEU A 30 5.11 17.33 6.53
CA LEU A 30 5.05 17.52 7.98
C LEU A 30 6.43 17.44 8.65
N PHE A 31 7.28 16.52 8.21
CA PHE A 31 8.66 16.45 8.67
C PHE A 31 9.48 17.66 8.24
N LEU A 32 9.26 18.18 7.03
CA LEU A 32 9.93 19.39 6.54
C LEU A 32 9.54 20.60 7.38
N VAL A 33 8.24 20.77 7.69
CA VAL A 33 7.75 21.81 8.60
C VAL A 33 8.31 21.64 10.02
N ALA A 34 8.34 20.42 10.55
CA ALA A 34 8.93 20.13 11.86
C ALA A 34 10.41 20.52 11.93
N LEU A 35 11.16 20.27 10.85
CA LEU A 35 12.57 20.63 10.73
C LEU A 35 12.78 22.15 10.67
N LEU A 36 11.92 22.87 9.92
CA LEU A 36 11.97 24.33 9.83
C LEU A 36 11.61 25.03 11.15
N LEU A 37 10.63 24.51 11.89
CA LEU A 37 10.26 25.04 13.20
C LEU A 37 11.38 24.85 14.23
N GLY A 38 12.02 23.68 14.22
CA GLY A 38 13.07 23.34 15.18
C GLY A 38 12.60 23.35 16.64
N GLY A 39 13.55 23.21 17.55
CA GLY A 39 13.31 23.24 18.99
C GLY A 39 12.31 22.18 19.47
N GLU A 40 11.67 22.45 20.61
CA GLU A 40 10.70 21.53 21.23
C GLU A 40 9.42 21.38 20.41
N THR A 41 8.97 22.46 19.74
CA THR A 41 7.78 22.45 18.90
C THR A 41 7.96 21.57 17.66
N GLY A 42 9.10 21.68 16.97
CA GLY A 42 9.45 20.82 15.86
C GLY A 42 9.60 19.35 16.27
N ALA A 43 10.26 19.09 17.41
CA ALA A 43 10.39 17.74 17.95
C ALA A 43 9.03 17.09 18.23
N ASN A 44 8.12 17.81 18.89
CA ASN A 44 6.77 17.31 19.19
C ASN A 44 5.96 17.04 17.92
N LEU A 45 6.08 17.90 16.90
CA LEU A 45 5.41 17.70 15.62
C LEU A 45 5.96 16.48 14.87
N ALA A 46 7.27 16.27 14.89
CA ALA A 46 7.92 15.10 14.30
C ALA A 46 7.50 13.79 15.00
N ILE A 47 7.44 13.80 16.33
CA ILE A 47 6.98 12.65 17.13
C ILE A 47 5.50 12.36 16.84
N SER A 48 4.64 13.38 16.81
CA SER A 48 3.22 13.18 16.49
C SER A 48 3.01 12.62 15.08
N THR A 49 3.78 13.13 14.11
CA THR A 49 3.74 12.65 12.72
C THR A 49 4.15 11.18 12.61
N SER A 50 5.23 10.77 13.29
CA SER A 50 5.73 9.38 13.24
C SER A 50 4.86 8.39 14.01
N THR A 51 4.27 8.81 15.12
CA THR A 51 3.53 7.92 16.04
C THR A 51 2.04 7.85 15.75
N THR A 52 1.47 8.88 15.13
CA THR A 52 0.02 8.96 14.91
C THR A 52 -0.30 8.92 13.42
N ILE A 53 0.18 9.90 12.66
CA ILE A 53 -0.22 10.11 11.26
C ILE A 53 0.29 8.96 10.37
N MET A 54 1.59 8.66 10.47
CA MET A 54 2.21 7.60 9.66
C MET A 54 1.58 6.21 9.86
N PRO A 55 1.31 5.74 11.10
CA PRO A 55 0.64 4.46 11.31
C PRO A 55 -0.77 4.36 10.72
N TYR A 56 -1.55 5.45 10.66
CA TYR A 56 -2.87 5.40 10.02
C TYR A 56 -2.77 5.13 8.52
N PHE A 57 -1.85 5.82 7.83
CA PHE A 57 -1.61 5.59 6.40
C PHE A 57 -1.07 4.18 6.15
N ILE A 58 -0.11 3.71 6.95
CA ILE A 58 0.43 2.36 6.83
C ILE A 58 -0.66 1.31 7.05
N LYS A 59 -1.49 1.44 8.09
CA LYS A 59 -2.61 0.51 8.33
C LYS A 59 -3.59 0.46 7.16
N SER A 60 -3.92 1.62 6.56
CA SER A 60 -4.77 1.66 5.38
C SER A 60 -4.14 0.95 4.17
N ALA A 61 -2.83 1.14 3.97
CA ALA A 61 -2.07 0.48 2.91
C ALA A 61 -2.00 -1.04 3.12
N THR A 62 -1.84 -1.51 4.37
CA THR A 62 -1.83 -2.94 4.69
C THR A 62 -3.15 -3.62 4.34
N ILE A 63 -4.29 -2.97 4.61
CA ILE A 63 -5.61 -3.50 4.21
C ILE A 63 -5.70 -3.62 2.68
N ALA A 64 -5.20 -2.63 1.95
CA ALA A 64 -5.12 -2.65 0.51
C ALA A 64 -4.28 -3.83 0.00
N VAL A 65 -3.06 -3.96 0.52
CA VAL A 65 -2.12 -5.02 0.13
C VAL A 65 -2.75 -6.38 0.41
N LEU A 66 -3.42 -6.57 1.55
CA LEU A 66 -4.12 -7.80 1.86
C LEU A 66 -5.25 -8.10 0.87
N ALA A 67 -6.07 -7.11 0.51
CA ALA A 67 -7.09 -7.25 -0.53
C ALA A 67 -6.47 -7.60 -1.91
N GLY A 68 -5.36 -6.95 -2.26
CA GLY A 68 -4.61 -7.22 -3.49
C GLY A 68 -4.03 -8.64 -3.52
N LEU A 69 -3.48 -9.11 -2.41
CA LEU A 69 -2.95 -10.47 -2.27
C LEU A 69 -4.06 -11.52 -2.39
N VAL A 70 -5.20 -11.31 -1.73
CA VAL A 70 -6.37 -12.18 -1.86
C VAL A 70 -6.84 -12.23 -3.32
N SER A 71 -6.89 -11.08 -4.00
CA SER A 71 -7.21 -11.01 -5.43
C SER A 71 -6.21 -11.79 -6.29
N MET A 72 -4.92 -11.69 -5.97
CA MET A 72 -3.84 -12.34 -6.73
C MET A 72 -3.92 -13.86 -6.62
N TYR A 73 -4.11 -14.37 -5.41
CA TYR A 73 -4.30 -15.80 -5.16
C TYR A 73 -5.60 -16.33 -5.80
N ALA A 74 -6.70 -15.58 -5.73
CA ALA A 74 -7.97 -15.96 -6.35
C ALA A 74 -7.91 -16.02 -7.89
N ARG A 75 -7.04 -15.20 -8.51
CA ARG A 75 -6.79 -15.23 -9.97
C ARG A 75 -5.88 -16.38 -10.40
N GLY A 76 -5.24 -17.08 -9.46
CA GLY A 76 -4.27 -18.13 -9.79
C GLY A 76 -3.10 -17.62 -10.63
N MET A 77 -2.82 -16.32 -10.59
CA MET A 77 -1.63 -15.74 -11.22
C MET A 77 -0.42 -16.22 -10.44
N HIS A 78 0.01 -17.44 -10.74
CA HIS A 78 1.31 -17.96 -10.37
C HIS A 78 2.35 -17.13 -11.13
N THR A 79 2.77 -16.02 -10.52
CA THR A 79 3.89 -15.20 -11.03
C THR A 79 5.20 -16.00 -11.10
N LEU A 80 5.21 -17.20 -10.51
CA LEU A 80 6.27 -18.20 -10.52
C LEU A 80 5.85 -19.55 -11.14
N THR A 81 4.80 -19.62 -11.97
CA THR A 81 4.68 -20.80 -12.87
C THR A 81 5.60 -20.58 -14.04
N LEU A 82 6.66 -21.39 -14.08
CA LEU A 82 7.45 -21.64 -15.27
C LEU A 82 6.51 -22.23 -16.34
N GLN A 83 5.91 -21.39 -17.16
CA GLN A 83 5.17 -21.80 -18.35
C GLN A 83 6.20 -22.28 -19.39
N GLY A 84 6.85 -23.41 -19.13
CA GLY A 84 8.04 -23.81 -19.89
C GLY A 84 8.51 -25.25 -19.76
N SER A 85 7.77 -26.16 -19.12
CA SER A 85 8.25 -27.55 -18.98
C SER A 85 7.17 -28.60 -18.76
N SER A 86 6.19 -28.69 -19.66
CA SER A 86 5.52 -29.97 -19.93
C SER A 86 4.83 -29.97 -21.30
N LYS A 87 5.56 -30.47 -22.32
CA LYS A 87 5.14 -31.53 -23.25
C LYS A 87 5.96 -31.51 -24.54
N LYS A 88 6.84 -32.50 -24.69
CA LYS A 88 6.83 -33.43 -25.83
C LYS A 88 7.66 -34.68 -25.48
N ASP A 89 7.07 -35.51 -24.63
CA ASP A 89 7.21 -36.96 -24.80
C ASP A 89 6.05 -37.37 -25.70
N GLN A 90 6.37 -37.60 -26.97
CA GLN A 90 5.74 -38.45 -28.01
C GLN A 90 6.24 -38.00 -29.38
#